data_AF-A0A3M7QXL4-F1
#
_entry.id   AF-A0A3M7QXL4-F1
#
_cell.length_a   1.000
_cell.length_b   1.000
_cell.length_c   1.000
_cell.angle_alpha   90.00
_cell.angle_beta   90.00
_cell.angle_gamma   90.00
#
_symmetry.space_group_name_H-M   'P 1'
#
loop_
_entity.id
_entity.type
_entity.pdbx_description
1 polymer ?
#
loop_
_entity_poly.entity_id
_entity_poly.type
_entity_poly.pdbx_seq_one_letter_code
_entity_poly.pdbx_strand_id
1 'polypeptide(L)'
;MLLKKVNYHKNKQKIMLNLNFEIPETNLWWRPSYWPYSNQQIFTKIENFKNLLNDAKEDDEFKLDYEKTLPFYYQVNYIIECLKSEQNINENVSYENVVEILHKSIAENKTESKIKNIYNAVIKYCPDPFAFKLDISSFNVDLAKDLNKIIGKHIWNDAGDYRTKKASAYNMNYEYCEPEKISERLNKLFDETNRLLSNINLKNLESRIKIASIYSSIFKWKWSSGKNFTKSYFSRKLLHSNLWSKICENK
;
A
#
# COMPACT_ATOMS: atom_id res chain seq x y z
N MET A 1 14.68 -9.69 0.57
CA MET A 1 14.54 -8.21 0.72
C MET A 1 15.81 -7.64 1.36
N LEU A 2 16.49 -6.61 0.81
CA LEU A 2 17.72 -6.04 1.40
C LEU A 2 17.41 -5.41 2.78
N LEU A 3 18.04 -5.87 3.85
CA LEU A 3 17.83 -5.37 5.22
C LEU A 3 18.46 -3.97 5.40
N LYS A 4 17.66 -2.89 5.37
CA LYS A 4 18.16 -1.56 5.73
C LYS A 4 18.19 -1.43 7.26
N LYS A 5 19.40 -1.24 7.78
CA LYS A 5 19.69 -1.01 9.20
C LYS A 5 20.18 0.43 9.33
N VAL A 6 19.60 1.18 10.26
CA VAL A 6 20.05 2.54 10.56
C VAL A 6 20.39 2.61 12.03
N ASN A 7 21.53 3.19 12.36
CA ASN A 7 21.90 3.43 13.75
C ASN A 7 21.44 4.83 14.14
N TYR A 8 21.00 4.99 15.38
CA TYR A 8 20.74 6.30 15.98
C TYR A 8 21.15 6.28 17.45
N HIS A 9 21.38 7.45 18.05
CA HIS A 9 21.78 7.56 19.44
C HIS A 9 20.59 7.99 20.29
N LYS A 10 20.32 7.24 21.37
CA LYS A 10 19.37 7.63 22.42
C LYS A 10 20.10 7.62 23.76
N ASN A 11 20.11 8.75 24.46
CA ASN A 11 20.80 8.88 25.77
C ASN A 11 22.26 8.37 25.74
N LYS A 12 23.02 8.71 24.68
CA LYS A 12 24.42 8.26 24.44
C LYS A 12 24.59 6.75 24.18
N GLN A 13 23.51 5.99 24.04
CA GLN A 13 23.55 4.59 23.62
C GLN A 13 23.25 4.48 22.12
N LYS A 14 24.07 3.71 21.40
CA LYS A 14 23.85 3.40 19.99
C LYS A 14 22.77 2.32 19.88
N ILE A 15 21.66 2.66 19.25
CA ILE A 15 20.54 1.76 18.98
C ILE A 15 20.49 1.49 17.48
N MET A 16 20.34 0.22 17.11
CA MET A 16 20.17 -0.19 15.72
C MET A 16 18.67 -0.36 15.41
N LEU A 17 18.16 0.48 14.53
CA LEU A 17 16.80 0.38 14.00
C LEU A 17 16.80 -0.50 12.74
N ASN A 18 16.13 -1.65 12.82
CA ASN A 18 15.83 -2.48 11.66
C ASN A 18 14.58 -1.90 10.99
N LEU A 19 14.76 -1.30 9.80
CA LEU A 19 13.68 -0.60 9.09
C LEU A 19 12.78 -1.53 8.29
N ASN A 20 13.13 -2.81 8.21
CA ASN A 20 12.34 -3.83 7.56
C ASN A 20 11.48 -4.57 8.58
N PHE A 21 10.21 -4.76 8.24
CA PHE A 21 9.44 -5.87 8.79
C PHE A 21 9.83 -7.11 7.98
N GLU A 22 10.35 -8.15 8.63
CA GLU A 22 10.48 -9.46 7.97
C GLU A 22 9.07 -9.96 7.69
N ILE A 23 8.67 -9.91 6.42
CA ILE A 23 7.58 -10.71 5.90
C ILE A 23 8.24 -12.03 5.51
N PRO A 24 7.98 -13.15 6.22
CA PRO A 24 8.53 -14.45 5.90
C PRO A 24 8.23 -14.79 4.44
N GLU A 25 9.27 -14.94 3.64
CA GLU A 25 9.15 -15.22 2.20
C GLU A 25 8.54 -16.61 1.94
N THR A 26 8.64 -17.52 2.92
CA THR A 26 8.24 -18.93 2.79
C THR A 26 6.91 -19.28 3.46
N ASN A 27 6.36 -18.39 4.29
CA ASN A 27 5.19 -18.69 5.11
C ASN A 27 4.08 -17.69 4.85
N LEU A 28 2.92 -18.20 4.42
CA LEU A 28 1.71 -17.43 4.18
C LEU A 28 1.28 -16.76 5.50
N TRP A 29 1.68 -15.50 5.69
CA TRP A 29 1.54 -14.72 6.92
C TRP A 29 0.11 -14.61 7.47
N TRP A 30 -0.90 -14.93 6.65
CA TRP A 30 -2.32 -14.95 7.01
C TRP A 30 -2.81 -16.27 7.60
N ARG A 31 -1.97 -17.31 7.69
CA ARG A 31 -2.32 -18.56 8.38
C ARG A 31 -1.83 -18.49 9.84
N PRO A 32 -2.74 -18.48 10.83
CA PRO A 32 -2.36 -18.42 12.25
C PRO A 32 -1.40 -19.52 12.68
N SER A 33 -1.42 -20.68 12.01
CA SER A 33 -0.53 -21.81 12.27
C SER A 33 0.91 -21.62 11.80
N TYR A 34 1.20 -20.58 11.00
CA TYR A 34 2.53 -20.32 10.43
C TYR A 34 3.17 -19.04 10.98
N TRP A 35 2.44 -18.29 11.82
CA TRP A 35 2.95 -17.10 12.47
C TRP A 35 3.09 -17.38 13.97
N PRO A 36 4.30 -17.28 14.56
CA PRO A 36 4.49 -17.58 15.98
C PRO A 36 3.94 -16.49 16.91
N TYR A 37 3.32 -15.44 16.36
CA TYR A 37 2.83 -14.29 17.10
C TYR A 37 1.30 -14.18 17.06
N SER A 38 0.69 -13.81 18.17
CA SER A 38 -0.70 -13.36 18.20
C SER A 38 -0.85 -12.00 17.50
N ASN A 39 -2.08 -11.64 17.10
CA ASN A 39 -2.38 -10.31 16.57
C ASN A 39 -1.89 -9.19 17.52
N GLN A 40 -2.07 -9.38 18.83
CA GLN A 40 -1.61 -8.43 19.84
C GLN A 40 -0.10 -8.26 19.81
N GLN A 41 0.66 -9.36 19.68
CA GLN A 41 2.12 -9.30 19.58
C GLN A 41 2.57 -8.57 18.30
N ILE A 42 1.86 -8.74 17.19
CA ILE A 42 2.13 -8.00 15.95
C ILE A 42 1.90 -6.50 16.16
N PHE A 43 0.76 -6.12 16.75
CA PHE A 43 0.44 -4.71 17.00
C PHE A 43 1.44 -4.07 17.96
N THR A 44 1.82 -4.76 19.05
CA THR A 44 2.86 -4.29 19.97
C THR A 44 4.18 -4.06 19.24
N LYS A 45 4.59 -4.97 18.34
CA LYS A 45 5.82 -4.78 17.54
C LYS A 45 5.74 -3.55 16.62
N ILE A 46 4.59 -3.32 15.99
CA ILE A 46 4.40 -2.14 15.13
C ILE A 46 4.44 -0.85 15.94
N GLU A 47 3.76 -0.78 17.08
CA GLU A 47 3.77 0.41 17.94
C GLU A 47 5.16 0.68 18.54
N ASN A 48 5.88 -0.37 18.96
CA ASN A 48 7.27 -0.23 19.40
C ASN A 48 8.16 0.31 18.27
N PHE A 49 8.00 -0.18 17.04
CA PHE A 49 8.73 0.34 15.90
C PHE A 49 8.41 1.82 15.62
N LYS A 50 7.15 2.22 15.72
CA LYS A 50 6.74 3.63 15.58
C LYS A 50 7.43 4.53 16.61
N ASN A 51 7.48 4.09 17.86
CA ASN A 51 8.15 4.83 18.93
C ASN A 51 9.66 4.95 18.66
N LEU A 52 10.32 3.85 18.30
CA LEU A 52 11.74 3.87 17.94
C LEU A 52 12.01 4.78 16.73
N LEU A 53 11.12 4.81 15.74
CA LEU A 53 11.24 5.67 14.58
C LEU A 53 11.08 7.16 14.97
N ASN A 54 10.13 7.48 15.85
CA ASN A 54 9.95 8.84 16.34
C ASN A 54 11.17 9.28 17.16
N ASP A 55 11.70 8.41 18.02
CA ASP A 55 12.93 8.69 18.76
C ASP A 55 14.11 8.92 17.82
N ALA A 56 14.23 8.11 16.75
CA ALA A 56 15.31 8.23 15.78
C ALA A 56 15.24 9.54 14.97
N LYS A 57 14.05 10.09 14.74
CA LYS A 57 13.88 11.38 14.03
C LYS A 57 14.52 12.58 14.75
N GLU A 58 14.77 12.46 16.06
CA GLU A 58 15.44 13.48 16.86
C GLU A 58 16.98 13.39 16.81
N ASP A 59 17.54 12.32 16.21
CA ASP A 59 18.99 12.13 16.03
C ASP A 59 19.45 12.74 14.69
N ASP A 60 20.50 13.56 14.73
CA ASP A 60 20.99 14.30 13.56
C ASP A 60 21.51 13.39 12.43
N GLU A 61 22.14 12.26 12.76
CA GLU A 61 22.67 11.30 11.77
C GLU A 61 21.51 10.57 11.08
N PHE A 62 20.53 10.12 11.86
CA PHE A 62 19.31 9.52 11.33
C PHE A 62 18.50 10.51 10.50
N LYS A 63 18.36 11.77 10.94
CA LYS A 63 17.65 12.81 10.22
C LYS A 63 18.27 13.07 8.85
N LEU A 64 19.61 13.07 8.76
CA LEU A 64 20.34 13.22 7.51
C LEU A 64 20.10 12.05 6.54
N ASP A 65 20.07 10.80 7.02
CA ASP A 65 19.73 9.64 6.18
C ASP A 65 18.24 9.61 5.80
N TYR A 66 17.37 10.02 6.74
CA TYR A 66 15.93 10.15 6.54
C TYR A 66 15.61 11.17 5.46
N GLU A 67 16.23 12.35 5.47
CA GLU A 67 15.95 13.38 4.46
C GLU A 67 16.51 13.01 3.08
N LYS A 68 17.63 12.27 3.02
CA LYS A 68 18.36 12.03 1.76
C LYS A 68 18.04 10.73 1.05
N THR A 69 17.87 9.62 1.78
CA THR A 69 17.87 8.29 1.15
C THR A 69 16.66 7.44 1.52
N LEU A 70 16.07 7.68 2.70
CA LEU A 70 15.10 6.75 3.24
C LEU A 70 13.74 6.78 2.54
N PRO A 71 13.13 7.94 2.23
CA PRO A 71 11.91 8.02 1.44
C PRO A 71 12.04 7.29 0.11
N PHE A 72 13.10 7.58 -0.65
CA PHE A 72 13.37 6.96 -1.94
C PHE A 72 13.46 5.42 -1.81
N TYR A 73 14.20 4.93 -0.82
CA TYR A 73 14.31 3.49 -0.57
C TYR A 73 12.95 2.82 -0.34
N TYR A 74 12.06 3.41 0.47
CA TYR A 74 10.73 2.85 0.71
C TYR A 74 9.81 2.97 -0.50
N GLN A 75 9.92 4.05 -1.26
CA GLN A 75 9.15 4.26 -2.50
C GLN A 75 9.52 3.20 -3.55
N VAL A 76 10.82 2.90 -3.71
CA VAL A 76 11.27 1.84 -4.63
C VAL A 76 10.77 0.47 -4.18
N ASN A 77 10.90 0.11 -2.90
CA ASN A 77 10.39 -1.17 -2.39
C ASN A 77 8.86 -1.27 -2.51
N TYR A 78 8.13 -0.18 -2.30
CA TYR A 78 6.69 -0.10 -2.54
C TYR A 78 6.35 -0.45 -4.00
N ILE A 79 7.08 0.11 -4.96
CA ILE A 79 6.87 -0.17 -6.39
C ILE A 79 7.09 -1.66 -6.68
N ILE A 80 8.16 -2.25 -6.16
CA ILE A 80 8.45 -3.68 -6.33
C ILE A 80 7.29 -4.54 -5.78
N GLU A 81 6.79 -4.21 -4.58
CA GLU A 81 5.62 -4.89 -4.00
C GLU A 81 4.37 -4.75 -4.88
N CYS A 82 4.09 -3.57 -5.42
CA CYS A 82 2.98 -3.38 -6.35
C CYS A 82 3.12 -4.27 -7.60
N LEU A 83 4.29 -4.31 -8.22
CA LEU A 83 4.52 -5.09 -9.44
C LEU A 83 4.42 -6.59 -9.19
N LYS A 84 5.00 -7.08 -8.09
CA LYS A 84 4.84 -8.47 -7.62
C LYS A 84 3.37 -8.79 -7.30
N SER A 85 2.63 -7.81 -6.77
CA SER A 85 1.23 -8.01 -6.40
C SER A 85 0.35 -8.31 -7.63
N GLU A 86 0.64 -7.66 -8.74
CA GLU A 86 -0.09 -7.75 -10.01
C GLU A 86 0.33 -8.93 -10.88
N GLN A 87 1.37 -9.69 -10.49
CA GLN A 87 1.97 -10.76 -11.31
C GLN A 87 2.42 -10.28 -12.70
N ASN A 88 2.58 -8.96 -12.88
CA ASN A 88 3.02 -8.36 -14.14
C ASN A 88 4.49 -8.60 -14.42
N ILE A 89 5.26 -9.04 -13.40
CA ILE A 89 6.65 -9.37 -13.55
C ILE A 89 6.96 -10.66 -12.79
N ASN A 90 7.85 -11.48 -13.36
CA ASN A 90 8.44 -12.64 -12.70
C ASN A 90 9.21 -12.17 -11.45
N GLU A 91 9.51 -13.08 -10.53
CA GLU A 91 10.15 -12.84 -9.22
C GLU A 91 11.49 -12.05 -9.25
N ASN A 92 12.01 -11.72 -10.44
CA ASN A 92 13.35 -11.19 -10.70
C ASN A 92 13.47 -9.65 -10.78
N VAL A 93 12.44 -8.87 -10.42
CA VAL A 93 12.59 -7.40 -10.36
C VAL A 93 13.30 -7.03 -9.08
N SER A 94 14.58 -6.70 -9.22
CA SER A 94 15.44 -6.24 -8.13
C SER A 94 15.23 -4.75 -7.86
N TYR A 95 15.77 -4.30 -6.73
CA TYR A 95 15.81 -2.90 -6.34
C TYR A 95 16.62 -2.08 -7.35
N GLU A 96 17.76 -2.61 -7.77
CA GLU A 96 18.70 -1.97 -8.70
C GLU A 96 18.03 -1.72 -10.06
N ASN A 97 17.27 -2.70 -10.56
CA ASN A 97 16.55 -2.57 -11.83
C ASN A 97 15.52 -1.43 -11.78
N VAL A 98 14.77 -1.32 -10.68
CA VAL A 98 13.78 -0.24 -10.53
C VAL A 98 14.47 1.12 -10.46
N VAL A 99 15.57 1.23 -9.70
CA VAL A 99 16.36 2.47 -9.61
C VAL A 99 16.90 2.89 -10.98
N GLU A 100 17.47 1.96 -11.74
CA GLU A 100 17.96 2.22 -13.09
C GLU A 100 16.84 2.77 -13.99
N ILE A 101 15.67 2.12 -13.99
CA ILE A 101 14.51 2.54 -14.77
C ILE A 101 14.04 3.95 -14.36
N LEU A 102 14.03 4.27 -13.06
CA LEU A 102 13.66 5.60 -12.58
C LEU A 102 14.65 6.69 -13.00
N HIS A 103 15.93 6.36 -13.18
CA HIS A 103 16.94 7.30 -13.68
C HIS A 103 16.94 7.49 -15.19
N LYS A 104 16.35 6.57 -15.97
CA LYS A 104 16.20 6.76 -17.41
C LYS A 104 15.40 8.03 -17.70
N SER A 105 15.77 8.77 -18.75
CA SER A 105 14.97 9.94 -19.20
C SER A 105 13.64 9.50 -19.82
N ILE A 106 13.64 8.40 -20.58
CA ILE A 106 12.48 7.87 -21.30
C ILE A 106 12.25 6.43 -20.86
N ALA A 107 10.99 5.97 -20.87
CA ALA A 107 10.66 4.56 -20.65
C ALA A 107 10.65 3.84 -22.01
N GLU A 108 11.31 2.70 -22.09
CA GLU A 108 11.47 1.93 -23.34
C GLU A 108 10.30 0.97 -23.60
N ASN A 109 9.56 0.61 -22.55
CA ASN A 109 8.44 -0.31 -22.65
C ASN A 109 7.33 0.01 -21.64
N LYS A 110 6.20 -0.72 -21.75
CA LYS A 110 5.02 -0.53 -20.89
C LYS A 110 5.32 -0.79 -19.41
N THR A 111 6.19 -1.74 -19.09
CA THR A 111 6.58 -2.07 -17.71
C THR A 111 7.39 -0.93 -17.08
N GLU A 112 8.37 -0.40 -17.80
CA GLU A 112 9.13 0.78 -17.36
C GLU A 112 8.24 2.01 -17.19
N SER A 113 7.29 2.19 -18.11
CA SER A 113 6.30 3.27 -18.03
C SER A 113 5.45 3.13 -16.77
N LYS A 114 5.03 1.89 -16.45
CA LYS A 114 4.29 1.58 -15.22
C LYS A 114 5.10 1.86 -13.96
N ILE A 115 6.38 1.48 -13.93
CA ILE A 115 7.29 1.78 -12.81
C ILE A 115 7.34 3.28 -12.55
N LYS A 116 7.62 4.08 -13.59
CA LYS A 116 7.68 5.54 -13.47
C LYS A 116 6.33 6.14 -13.07
N ASN A 117 5.23 5.65 -13.62
CA ASN A 117 3.89 6.13 -13.29
C ASN A 117 3.48 5.81 -11.84
N ILE A 118 3.78 4.61 -11.34
CA ILE A 118 3.54 4.26 -9.93
C ILE A 118 4.41 5.15 -9.03
N TYR A 119 5.68 5.35 -9.36
CA TYR A 119 6.55 6.28 -8.63
C TYR A 119 5.96 7.69 -8.59
N ASN A 120 5.50 8.23 -9.72
CA ASN A 120 4.86 9.53 -9.81
C ASN A 120 3.60 9.63 -8.92
N ALA A 121 2.79 8.56 -8.87
CA ALA A 121 1.63 8.50 -7.99
C ALA A 121 2.06 8.49 -6.50
N VAL A 122 3.09 7.71 -6.16
CA VAL A 122 3.61 7.62 -4.80
C VAL A 122 4.21 8.94 -4.35
N ILE A 123 5.03 9.64 -5.14
CA ILE A 123 5.59 10.93 -4.73
C ILE A 123 4.52 12.03 -4.65
N LYS A 124 3.47 11.97 -5.49
CA LYS A 124 2.39 12.98 -5.48
C LYS A 124 1.55 12.86 -4.22
N TYR A 125 1.10 11.65 -3.89
CA TYR A 125 0.18 11.46 -2.78
C TYR A 125 0.92 11.13 -1.49
N CYS A 126 2.01 10.37 -1.58
CA CYS A 126 2.76 9.80 -0.45
C CYS A 126 4.24 10.22 -0.43
N PRO A 127 4.56 11.54 -0.49
CA PRO A 127 5.95 12.00 -0.61
C PRO A 127 6.82 11.54 0.56
N ASP A 128 6.26 11.52 1.78
CA ASP A 128 6.91 10.97 2.96
C ASP A 128 6.23 9.63 3.36
N PRO A 129 6.90 8.47 3.19
CA PRO A 129 6.37 7.17 3.60
C PRO A 129 6.18 7.06 5.12
N PHE A 130 6.74 8.00 5.89
CA PHE A 130 6.62 8.09 7.32
C PHE A 130 5.86 9.33 7.83
N ALA A 131 5.31 10.17 6.97
CA ALA A 131 4.47 11.30 7.39
C ALA A 131 3.28 11.51 6.45
N PHE A 132 2.75 10.41 5.90
CA PHE A 132 1.59 10.47 5.02
C PHE A 132 0.40 11.15 5.70
N LYS A 133 0.03 12.33 5.20
CA LYS A 133 -1.14 13.09 5.60
C LYS A 133 -2.06 13.20 4.38
N LEU A 134 -3.03 12.30 4.32
CA LEU A 134 -4.17 12.46 3.43
C LEU A 134 -5.34 12.96 4.27
N ASP A 135 -5.94 14.07 3.87
CA ASP A 135 -7.18 14.52 4.50
C ASP A 135 -8.27 13.47 4.24
N ILE A 136 -9.04 13.10 5.25
CA ILE A 136 -10.13 12.11 5.12
C ILE A 136 -11.10 12.57 4.03
N SER A 137 -11.36 13.89 3.93
CA SER A 137 -12.24 14.44 2.90
C SER A 137 -11.73 14.21 1.47
N SER A 138 -10.41 14.10 1.29
CA SER A 138 -9.76 13.82 0.00
C SER A 138 -9.77 12.34 -0.38
N PHE A 139 -10.16 11.45 0.54
CA PHE A 139 -10.35 10.03 0.23
C PHE A 139 -11.70 9.80 -0.44
N ASN A 140 -11.76 10.02 -1.75
CA ASN A 140 -12.98 9.94 -2.54
C ASN A 140 -12.74 9.27 -3.91
N VAL A 141 -13.80 9.18 -4.70
CA VAL A 141 -13.74 8.56 -6.04
C VAL A 141 -12.81 9.30 -6.99
N ASP A 142 -12.70 10.62 -6.87
CA ASP A 142 -11.82 11.41 -7.74
C ASP A 142 -10.35 11.10 -7.46
N LEU A 143 -9.97 10.88 -6.19
CA LEU A 143 -8.63 10.37 -5.85
C LEU A 143 -8.34 9.03 -6.57
N ALA A 144 -9.31 8.11 -6.60
CA ALA A 144 -9.13 6.82 -7.27
C ALA A 144 -8.99 6.96 -8.79
N LYS A 145 -9.78 7.84 -9.41
CA LYS A 145 -9.69 8.15 -10.84
C LYS A 145 -8.35 8.80 -11.18
N ASP A 146 -7.92 9.77 -10.38
CA ASP A 146 -6.63 10.43 -10.56
C ASP A 146 -5.45 9.46 -10.41
N LEU A 147 -5.50 8.57 -9.41
CA LEU A 147 -4.53 7.50 -9.26
C LEU A 147 -4.51 6.59 -10.49
N ASN A 148 -5.68 6.16 -10.98
CA ASN A 148 -5.78 5.33 -12.18
C ASN A 148 -5.23 6.05 -13.42
N LYS A 149 -5.52 7.35 -13.57
CA LYS A 149 -5.05 8.20 -14.65
C LYS A 149 -3.53 8.33 -14.65
N ILE A 150 -2.93 8.59 -13.49
CA ILE A 150 -1.47 8.69 -13.35
C ILE A 150 -0.82 7.34 -13.65
N ILE A 151 -1.29 6.27 -13.00
CA ILE A 151 -0.71 4.92 -13.15
C ILE A 151 -0.85 4.43 -14.59
N GLY A 152 -2.01 4.63 -15.21
CA GLY A 152 -2.36 4.16 -16.55
C GLY A 152 -1.86 5.01 -17.70
N LYS A 153 -1.27 6.18 -17.43
CA LYS A 153 -0.83 7.14 -18.45
C LYS A 153 0.07 6.46 -19.50
N HIS A 154 -0.34 6.50 -20.77
CA HIS A 154 0.34 5.85 -21.91
C HIS A 154 0.44 4.32 -21.84
N ILE A 155 -0.28 3.67 -20.92
CA ILE A 155 -0.36 2.20 -20.81
C ILE A 155 -1.71 1.70 -21.33
N TRP A 156 -2.80 2.39 -20.98
CA TRP A 156 -4.14 2.15 -21.49
C TRP A 156 -4.84 3.47 -21.83
N ASN A 157 -5.77 3.44 -22.80
CA ASN A 157 -6.33 4.65 -23.42
C ASN A 157 -7.39 5.36 -22.57
N ASP A 158 -8.05 4.63 -21.68
CA ASP A 158 -9.17 5.05 -20.83
C ASP A 158 -8.74 5.25 -19.37
N ALA A 159 -7.50 5.70 -19.15
CA ALA A 159 -6.95 5.87 -17.81
C ALA A 159 -7.66 7.00 -17.03
N GLY A 160 -8.27 6.65 -15.91
CA GLY A 160 -9.09 7.52 -15.08
C GLY A 160 -10.59 7.38 -15.31
N ASP A 161 -11.01 6.66 -16.35
CA ASP A 161 -12.41 6.44 -16.68
C ASP A 161 -12.94 5.13 -16.11
N TYR A 162 -14.26 5.04 -15.97
CA TYR A 162 -14.90 3.77 -15.70
C TYR A 162 -14.91 2.92 -16.96
N ARG A 163 -14.65 1.62 -16.80
CA ARG A 163 -14.82 0.69 -17.92
C ARG A 163 -16.27 0.72 -18.42
N THR A 164 -16.41 0.62 -19.73
CA THR A 164 -17.70 0.60 -20.43
C THR A 164 -18.14 -0.81 -20.82
N LYS A 165 -17.25 -1.80 -20.70
CA LYS A 165 -17.49 -3.20 -21.03
C LYS A 165 -17.46 -4.08 -19.78
N LYS A 166 -18.15 -5.21 -19.84
CA LYS A 166 -18.01 -6.27 -18.84
C LYS A 166 -16.57 -6.77 -18.81
N ALA A 167 -16.11 -7.15 -17.63
CA ALA A 167 -14.78 -7.70 -17.42
C ALA A 167 -14.87 -8.79 -16.35
N SER A 168 -14.03 -9.80 -16.46
CA SER A 168 -13.89 -10.88 -15.49
C SER A 168 -12.44 -10.97 -15.01
N ALA A 169 -12.24 -11.57 -13.85
CA ALA A 169 -10.91 -11.83 -13.37
C ALA A 169 -10.25 -12.92 -14.23
N TYR A 170 -8.96 -12.72 -14.55
CA TYR A 170 -8.19 -13.67 -15.33
C TYR A 170 -8.15 -15.04 -14.63
N ASN A 171 -8.47 -16.11 -15.36
CA ASN A 171 -8.57 -17.49 -14.85
C ASN A 171 -9.54 -17.69 -13.67
N MET A 172 -10.59 -16.87 -13.55
CA MET A 172 -11.58 -17.02 -12.49
C MET A 172 -13.01 -16.96 -13.06
N ASN A 173 -13.89 -17.81 -12.51
CA ASN A 173 -15.29 -17.91 -12.94
C ASN A 173 -16.19 -16.84 -12.29
N TYR A 174 -15.72 -15.59 -12.23
CA TYR A 174 -16.54 -14.48 -11.78
C TYR A 174 -16.32 -13.23 -12.63
N GLU A 175 -17.43 -12.55 -12.89
CA GLU A 175 -17.45 -11.24 -13.51
C GLU A 175 -17.25 -10.16 -12.45
N TYR A 176 -16.64 -9.04 -12.82
CA TYR A 176 -16.73 -7.81 -12.05
C TYR A 176 -18.10 -7.16 -12.28
N CYS A 177 -18.32 -5.98 -11.72
CA CYS A 177 -19.61 -5.30 -11.77
C CYS A 177 -20.15 -5.15 -13.19
N GLU A 178 -21.42 -4.87 -13.30
CA GLU A 178 -21.89 -4.23 -14.52
C GLU A 178 -21.37 -2.79 -14.62
N PRO A 179 -20.88 -2.34 -15.80
CA PRO A 179 -20.38 -0.99 -16.05
C PRO A 179 -21.26 0.13 -15.50
N GLU A 180 -22.57 0.04 -15.72
CA GLU A 180 -23.57 1.03 -15.35
C GLU A 180 -23.75 1.19 -13.83
N LYS A 181 -23.27 0.22 -13.03
CA LYS A 181 -23.34 0.24 -11.56
C LYS A 181 -22.02 0.66 -10.90
N ILE A 182 -20.96 0.89 -11.68
CA ILE A 182 -19.62 1.19 -11.13
C ILE A 182 -19.64 2.50 -10.33
N SER A 183 -20.20 3.56 -10.91
CA SER A 183 -20.19 4.88 -10.26
C SER A 183 -20.91 4.87 -8.92
N GLU A 184 -22.15 4.39 -8.89
CA GLU A 184 -22.98 4.29 -7.68
C GLU A 184 -22.26 3.50 -6.57
N ARG A 185 -21.74 2.32 -6.90
CA ARG A 185 -21.12 1.43 -5.92
C ARG A 185 -19.75 1.92 -5.45
N LEU A 186 -18.97 2.59 -6.29
CA LEU A 186 -17.73 3.24 -5.85
C LEU A 186 -18.02 4.39 -4.90
N ASN A 187 -18.97 5.28 -5.23
CA ASN A 187 -19.37 6.36 -4.32
C ASN A 187 -19.77 5.80 -2.95
N LYS A 188 -20.64 4.78 -2.93
CA LYS A 188 -21.06 4.13 -1.68
C LYS A 188 -19.89 3.53 -0.88
N LEU A 189 -18.90 2.92 -1.55
CA LEU A 189 -17.72 2.39 -0.89
C LEU A 189 -16.90 3.51 -0.23
N PHE A 190 -16.66 4.60 -0.95
CA PHE A 190 -15.91 5.73 -0.43
C PHE A 190 -16.65 6.42 0.72
N ASP A 191 -17.95 6.64 0.59
CA ASP A 191 -18.79 7.26 1.63
C ASP A 191 -18.80 6.43 2.92
N GLU A 192 -19.01 5.11 2.81
CA GLU A 192 -18.96 4.22 3.98
C GLU A 192 -17.56 4.16 4.60
N THR A 193 -16.51 4.19 3.77
CA THR A 193 -15.14 4.22 4.28
C THR A 193 -14.88 5.53 5.03
N ASN A 194 -15.29 6.68 4.49
CA ASN A 194 -15.17 7.98 5.15
C ASN A 194 -15.98 8.06 6.45
N ARG A 195 -17.16 7.45 6.48
CA ARG A 195 -17.97 7.32 7.69
C ARG A 195 -17.28 6.48 8.76
N LEU A 196 -16.63 5.37 8.38
CA LEU A 196 -15.84 4.53 9.30
C LEU A 196 -14.61 5.28 9.81
N LEU A 197 -13.92 6.01 8.92
CA LEU A 197 -12.77 6.83 9.28
C LEU A 197 -13.18 7.94 10.28
N SER A 198 -14.33 8.58 10.07
CA SER A 198 -14.80 9.68 10.93
C SER A 198 -15.32 9.23 12.31
N ASN A 199 -15.93 8.04 12.39
CA ASN A 199 -16.59 7.56 13.62
C ASN A 199 -15.69 6.75 14.56
N ILE A 200 -14.62 6.14 14.04
CA ILE A 200 -13.77 5.26 14.83
C ILE A 200 -12.66 6.09 15.47
N ASN A 201 -12.31 5.79 16.73
CA ASN A 201 -11.07 6.29 17.30
C ASN A 201 -9.89 5.68 16.54
N LEU A 202 -9.47 6.39 15.50
CA LEU A 202 -8.42 5.99 14.58
C LEU A 202 -7.05 5.82 15.27
N LYS A 203 -6.91 6.18 16.55
CA LYS A 203 -5.72 5.87 17.37
C LYS A 203 -5.43 4.36 17.46
N ASN A 204 -6.45 3.50 17.40
CA ASN A 204 -6.26 2.06 17.50
C ASN A 204 -5.78 1.44 16.17
N LEU A 205 -4.58 0.87 16.16
CA LEU A 205 -3.96 0.25 14.98
C LEU A 205 -4.77 -0.89 14.36
N GLU A 206 -5.38 -1.74 15.19
CA GLU A 206 -6.18 -2.87 14.71
C GLU A 206 -7.37 -2.39 13.88
N SER A 207 -8.08 -1.36 14.36
CA SER A 207 -9.20 -0.75 13.65
C SER A 207 -8.78 -0.20 12.29
N ARG A 208 -7.62 0.48 12.21
CA ARG A 208 -7.07 1.01 10.95
C ARG A 208 -6.81 -0.12 9.94
N ILE A 209 -6.21 -1.22 10.40
CA ILE A 209 -5.92 -2.38 9.58
C ILE A 209 -7.22 -3.06 9.11
N LYS A 210 -8.23 -3.14 9.97
CA LYS A 210 -9.56 -3.68 9.61
C LYS A 210 -10.24 -2.84 8.53
N ILE A 211 -10.30 -1.51 8.70
CA ILE A 211 -10.90 -0.60 7.71
C ILE A 211 -10.18 -0.73 6.36
N ALA A 212 -8.85 -0.65 6.36
CA ALA A 212 -8.05 -0.80 5.15
C ALA A 212 -8.35 -2.15 4.47
N SER A 213 -8.33 -3.24 5.24
CA SER A 213 -8.61 -4.59 4.74
C SER A 213 -10.00 -4.71 4.11
N ILE A 214 -11.03 -4.15 4.77
CA ILE A 214 -12.40 -4.12 4.26
C ILE A 214 -12.46 -3.33 2.95
N TYR A 215 -11.88 -2.13 2.92
CA TYR A 215 -11.83 -1.30 1.71
C TYR A 215 -11.17 -2.06 0.55
N SER A 216 -9.95 -2.62 0.74
CA SER A 216 -9.29 -3.37 -0.34
C SER A 216 -10.07 -4.61 -0.76
N SER A 217 -10.67 -5.33 0.19
CA SER A 217 -11.49 -6.49 -0.16
C SER A 217 -12.69 -6.06 -0.98
N ILE A 218 -13.39 -4.99 -0.63
CA ILE A 218 -14.57 -4.56 -1.39
C ILE A 218 -14.18 -3.98 -2.75
N PHE A 219 -13.17 -3.11 -2.78
CA PHE A 219 -12.63 -2.50 -3.99
C PHE A 219 -12.18 -3.57 -5.01
N LYS A 220 -11.58 -4.68 -4.54
CA LYS A 220 -11.13 -5.79 -5.38
C LYS A 220 -12.20 -6.86 -5.67
N TRP A 221 -13.05 -7.22 -4.70
CA TRP A 221 -13.85 -8.47 -4.74
C TRP A 221 -15.36 -8.32 -4.76
N LYS A 222 -15.97 -7.27 -4.19
CA LYS A 222 -17.46 -7.22 -4.03
C LYS A 222 -18.21 -6.83 -5.32
N TRP A 223 -17.61 -7.20 -6.43
CA TRP A 223 -18.09 -6.93 -7.76
C TRP A 223 -18.44 -8.23 -8.51
N SER A 224 -18.53 -9.38 -7.83
CA SER A 224 -19.04 -10.63 -8.40
C SER A 224 -20.54 -10.85 -8.18
N SER A 225 -21.26 -11.16 -9.26
CA SER A 225 -22.70 -11.48 -9.32
C SER A 225 -22.96 -12.99 -9.21
N GLY A 226 -22.31 -13.68 -8.26
CA GLY A 226 -22.43 -15.13 -8.09
C GLY A 226 -23.28 -15.57 -6.89
N LYS A 227 -24.37 -16.33 -7.15
CA LYS A 227 -25.12 -17.10 -6.15
C LYS A 227 -24.29 -18.34 -5.77
N ASN A 228 -23.40 -18.23 -4.79
CA ASN A 228 -22.90 -19.35 -3.97
C ASN A 228 -21.97 -18.78 -2.89
N PHE A 229 -22.59 -18.31 -1.81
CA PHE A 229 -21.90 -17.68 -0.69
C PHE A 229 -21.54 -18.73 0.36
N THR A 230 -20.53 -19.57 0.09
CA THR A 230 -19.95 -20.45 1.11
C THR A 230 -18.49 -20.75 0.81
N LYS A 231 -17.63 -20.41 1.77
CA LYS A 231 -16.20 -20.77 1.94
C LYS A 231 -15.15 -19.99 1.12
N SER A 232 -14.44 -19.10 1.85
CA SER A 232 -13.00 -18.73 1.73
C SER A 232 -12.49 -18.16 0.38
N TYR A 233 -11.62 -17.17 0.29
CA TYR A 233 -10.35 -16.95 0.99
C TYR A 233 -10.05 -15.45 1.03
N PHE A 234 -9.66 -14.94 2.21
CA PHE A 234 -9.08 -13.61 2.36
C PHE A 234 -7.72 -13.57 1.64
N SER A 235 -7.66 -13.06 0.42
CA SER A 235 -6.40 -12.62 -0.20
C SER A 235 -6.07 -11.20 0.27
N ARG A 236 -5.72 -11.08 1.55
CA ARG A 236 -4.98 -9.92 2.04
C ARG A 236 -3.55 -10.10 1.51
N LYS A 237 -3.23 -9.51 0.36
CA LYS A 237 -1.87 -9.00 0.12
C LYS A 237 -1.82 -7.65 0.82
N LEU A 238 -0.88 -7.49 1.74
CA LEU A 238 -0.72 -6.33 2.61
C LEU A 238 -1.00 -5.04 1.87
N LEU A 239 -2.12 -4.41 2.20
CA LEU A 239 -2.22 -2.97 2.20
C LEU A 239 -1.07 -2.45 3.06
N HIS A 240 -0.24 -1.63 2.44
CA HIS A 240 0.73 -0.74 3.05
C HIS A 240 0.39 -0.37 4.49
N SER A 241 0.98 -1.11 5.43
CA SER A 241 0.82 -0.90 6.88
C SER A 241 1.36 0.47 7.31
N ASN A 242 2.28 1.06 6.55
CA ASN A 242 2.78 2.42 6.80
C ASN A 242 1.90 3.53 6.21
N LEU A 243 1.21 3.29 5.10
CA LEU A 243 0.35 4.30 4.46
C LEU A 243 -1.03 4.36 5.14
N TRP A 244 -1.61 3.20 5.43
CA TRP A 244 -2.94 3.09 6.02
C TRP A 244 -2.98 3.33 7.53
N SER A 245 -1.89 3.07 8.25
CA SER A 245 -1.85 3.43 9.67
C SER A 245 -1.83 4.93 9.92
N LYS A 246 -1.48 5.75 8.89
CA LYS A 246 -1.28 7.20 8.98
C LYS A 246 -2.42 8.07 8.46
N ILE A 247 -3.22 7.58 7.51
CA ILE A 247 -4.56 8.15 7.16
C ILE A 247 -5.42 8.36 8.41
N CYS A 248 -5.12 7.58 9.44
CA CYS A 248 -5.88 7.43 10.65
C CYS A 248 -5.16 8.01 11.89
N GLU A 249 -4.14 8.84 11.72
CA GLU A 249 -3.44 9.47 12.86
C GLU A 249 -4.03 10.83 13.27
N ASN A 250 -5.13 11.28 12.67
CA ASN A 250 -5.78 12.53 13.06
C ASN A 250 -6.66 12.38 14.31
N LYS A 251 -6.02 12.55 15.47
CA LYS A 251 -6.43 13.43 16.60
C LYS A 251 -5.31 13.55 17.63
#